data_AF-A0A356U000-F1
#
_entry.id   AF-A0A356U000-F1
#
_cell.length_a   1.000
_cell.length_b   1.000
_cell.length_c   1.000
_cell.angle_alpha   90.00
_cell.angle_beta   90.00
_cell.angle_gamma   90.00
#
_symmetry.space_group_name_H-M   'P 1'
#
loop_
_entity.id
_entity.type
_entity.pdbx_description
1 polymer ?
#
loop_
_entity_poly.entity_id
_entity_poly.type
_entity_poly.pdbx_seq_one_letter_code
_entity_poly.pdbx_strand_id
1 'polypeptide(L)' 'MVAQAADKIRLAVTDIEGLEQLQQEFGPFAEALKKSTGFDVELFPVSSRT' A
#
# COMPACT_ATOMS: atom_id res chain seq x y z
N MET A 1 20.79 11.56 -12.15
CA MET A 1 20.20 10.22 -11.95
C MET A 1 18.71 10.38 -11.86
N VAL A 2 17.96 9.89 -12.84
CA VAL A 2 16.50 9.78 -12.71
C VAL A 2 16.21 8.53 -11.91
N ALA A 3 15.49 8.66 -10.79
CA ALA A 3 15.00 7.51 -10.05
C ALA A 3 14.11 6.72 -11.01
N GLN A 4 14.48 5.46 -11.29
CA GLN A 4 13.60 4.54 -11.99
C GLN A 4 12.42 4.32 -11.06
N ALA A 5 11.25 4.88 -11.38
CA ALA A 5 10.08 4.71 -10.56
C ALA A 5 9.75 3.20 -10.49
N ALA A 6 9.66 2.66 -9.28
CA ALA A 6 9.36 1.26 -9.10
C ALA A 6 7.96 0.97 -9.67
N ASP A 7 7.88 -0.03 -10.53
CA ASP A 7 6.62 -0.49 -11.15
C ASP A 7 5.58 -0.89 -10.08
N LYS A 8 6.08 -1.35 -8.91
CA LYS A 8 5.31 -1.72 -7.73
C LYS A 8 5.72 -0.91 -6.48
N ILE A 9 4.74 -0.32 -5.80
CA ILE A 9 4.90 0.37 -4.51
C ILE A 9 4.32 -0.52 -3.41
N ARG A 10 5.16 -0.93 -2.45
CA ARG A 10 4.73 -1.66 -1.26
C ARG A 10 4.55 -0.70 -0.10
N LEU A 11 3.33 -0.61 0.42
CA LEU A 11 2.95 0.29 1.50
C LEU A 11 2.64 -0.55 2.75
N ALA A 12 3.49 -0.40 3.76
CA ALA A 12 3.33 -1.04 5.05
C ALA A 12 2.51 -0.11 5.96
N VAL A 13 1.31 -0.54 6.35
CA VAL A 13 0.43 0.23 7.24
C VAL A 13 0.60 -0.32 8.65
N THR A 14 1.16 0.52 9.53
CA THR A 14 1.44 0.16 10.93
C THR A 14 0.24 0.35 11.85
N ASP A 15 -0.76 1.10 11.42
CA ASP A 15 -1.95 1.41 12.20
C ASP A 15 -2.97 0.26 12.18
N ILE A 16 -2.84 -0.66 11.22
CA ILE A 16 -3.79 -1.74 11.00
C ILE A 16 -3.10 -3.08 11.11
N GLU A 17 -3.61 -3.91 12.03
CA GLU A 17 -3.11 -5.26 12.26
C GLU A 17 -3.87 -6.32 11.43
N GLY A 18 -5.11 -6.02 11.00
CA GLY A 18 -5.97 -6.93 10.26
C GLY A 18 -6.00 -6.68 8.76
N LEU A 19 -5.85 -7.74 7.96
CA LEU A 19 -5.93 -7.67 6.48
C LEU A 19 -7.30 -7.14 6.00
N GLU A 20 -8.38 -7.43 6.72
CA GLU A 20 -9.73 -6.99 6.38
C GLU A 20 -9.91 -5.48 6.55
N GLN A 21 -9.49 -4.94 7.70
CA GLN A 21 -9.52 -3.50 7.98
C GLN A 21 -8.60 -2.72 7.02
N LEU A 22 -7.45 -3.31 6.68
CA LEU A 22 -6.50 -2.71 5.76
C LEU A 22 -7.12 -2.53 4.37
N GLN A 23 -7.82 -3.55 3.88
CA GLN A 23 -8.51 -3.47 2.60
C GLN A 23 -9.70 -2.50 2.66
N GLN A 24 -10.46 -2.46 3.76
CA GLN A 24 -11.59 -1.54 3.87
C GLN A 24 -11.16 -0.06 3.89
N GLU A 25 -10.12 0.28 4.64
CA GLU A 25 -9.68 1.67 4.79
C GLU A 25 -8.69 2.12 3.71
N PHE A 26 -7.71 1.27 3.40
CA PHE A 26 -6.62 1.62 2.47
C PHE A 26 -6.80 1.04 1.07
N GLY A 27 -7.72 0.09 0.84
CA GLY A 27 -8.04 -0.40 -0.50
C GLY A 27 -8.39 0.71 -1.48
N PRO A 28 -9.33 1.63 -1.15
CA PRO A 28 -9.65 2.78 -2.01
C PRO A 28 -8.47 3.71 -2.24
N PHE A 29 -7.57 3.83 -1.25
CA PHE A 29 -6.36 4.62 -1.35
C PHE A 29 -5.35 4.01 -2.33
N ALA A 30 -5.15 2.69 -2.27
CA ALA A 30 -4.30 1.97 -3.23
C ALA A 30 -4.84 2.09 -4.67
N GLU A 31 -6.16 1.97 -4.86
CA GLU A 31 -6.79 2.18 -6.17
C GLU A 31 -6.64 3.62 -6.68
N ALA A 32 -6.83 4.61 -5.81
CA ALA A 32 -6.66 6.02 -6.16
C ALA A 32 -5.21 6.35 -6.55
N LEU A 33 -4.23 5.84 -5.79
CA LEU A 33 -2.81 5.96 -6.11
C LEU A 33 -2.48 5.30 -7.44
N LYS A 34 -2.97 4.07 -7.66
CA LYS A 34 -2.77 3.35 -8.92
C LYS A 34 -3.35 4.12 -10.10
N LYS A 35 -4.55 4.66 -9.95
CA LYS A 35 -5.20 5.48 -10.99
C LYS A 35 -4.46 6.79 -11.25
N SER A 36 -3.94 7.44 -10.21
CA SER A 36 -3.28 8.74 -10.33
C SER A 36 -1.84 8.65 -10.81
N THR A 37 -1.14 7.55 -10.52
CA THR A 37 0.30 7.43 -10.75
C THR A 37 0.66 6.37 -11.79
N GLY A 38 -0.24 5.41 -12.03
CA GLY A 38 0.02 4.25 -12.89
C GLY A 38 0.82 3.13 -12.22
N PHE A 39 1.25 3.31 -10.96
CA PHE A 39 2.03 2.30 -10.23
C PHE A 39 1.13 1.29 -9.53
N ASP A 40 1.62 0.05 -9.45
CA ASP A 40 0.89 -1.03 -8.80
C ASP A 40 1.11 -0.95 -7.27
N VAL A 41 0.04 -0.79 -6.50
CA VAL A 41 0.13 -0.56 -5.05
C VAL A 41 -0.22 -1.83 -4.29
N GLU A 42 0.67 -2.28 -3.41
CA GLU A 42 0.52 -3.48 -2.58
C GLU A 42 0.56 -3.09 -1.10
N LEU A 43 -0.56 -3.29 -0.41
CA LEU A 43 -0.72 -2.93 1.01
C LEU A 43 -0.39 -4.13 1.90
N PHE A 44 0.39 -3.87 2.95
CA PHE A 44 0.74 -4.87 3.96
C PHE A 44 0.44 -4.35 5.36
N PRO A 45 -0.27 -5.11 6.20
CA PRO A 45 -0.42 -4.76 7.60
C PRO A 45 0.88 -5.11 8.33
N VAL A 46 1.38 -4.19 9.16
CA VAL A 46 2.52 -4.48 10.04
C VAL A 46 1.97 -4.99 11.37
N SER A 47 1.70 -6.28 11.45
CA SER A 47 1.47 -6.93 12.74
C SER A 47 2.80 -6.98 13.48
N SER A 48 2.96 -6.14 14.50
CA SER A 48 4.15 -6.13 15.35
C SER A 48 4.21 -7.44 16.14
N ARG A 49 4.81 -8.50 15.56
CA ARG A 49 5.24 -9.67 16.33
C ARG A 49 6.55 -9.31 17.04
N THR A 50 6.44 -8.68 18.20
CA THR A 50 7.43 -8.87 19.27
C THR A 50 7.08 -10.11 20.06
#